data_AF-A0A6B3HPH7-F1
#
_entry.id   AF-A0A6B3HPH7-F1
#
_cell.length_a   1.000
_cell.length_b   1.000
_cell.length_c   1.000
_cell.angle_alpha   90.00
_cell.angle_beta   90.00
_cell.angle_gamma   90.00
#
_symmetry.space_group_name_H-M   'P 1'
#
loop_
_entity.id
_entity.type
_entity.pdbx_description
1 polymer ?
#
loop_
_entity_poly.entity_id
_entity_poly.type
_entity_poly.pdbx_seq_one_letter_code
_entity_poly.pdbx_strand_id
1 'polypeptide(L)' 'MLATSGEPLRIQLLGPVRVWRDGQEVPLGPPKQRAVLALLASRAGEVVGVDNIVDALWDGD' A
#
# COMPACT_ATOMS: atom_id res chain seq x y z
N MET A 1 0.47 13.63 25.49
CA MET A 1 0.01 13.16 24.16
C MET A 1 1.02 12.11 23.71
N LEU A 2 0.68 10.83 23.92
CA LEU A 2 1.60 9.70 23.76
C LEU A 2 2.07 9.63 22.30
N ALA A 3 3.36 9.87 22.06
CA ALA A 3 3.98 9.52 20.79
C ALA A 3 3.78 8.01 20.61
N THR A 4 3.12 7.60 19.53
CA THR A 4 2.99 6.19 19.17
C THR A 4 4.41 5.66 19.01
N SER A 5 4.93 4.91 19.99
CA SER A 5 6.31 4.39 19.98
C SER A 5 6.47 3.19 19.03
N GLY A 6 5.65 3.13 17.98
CA GLY A 6 5.81 2.24 16.85
C GLY A 6 6.60 2.97 15.78
N GLU A 7 7.62 2.33 15.26
CA GLU A 7 8.37 2.86 14.14
C GLU A 7 7.42 3.04 12.94
N PRO A 8 7.62 4.11 12.14
CA PRO A 8 6.67 4.45 11.08
C PRO A 8 6.60 3.35 10.01
N LEU A 9 5.38 3.06 9.54
CA LEU A 9 5.16 2.22 8.36
C LEU A 9 5.85 2.87 7.15
N ARG A 10 6.75 2.14 6.49
CA ARG A 10 7.45 2.59 5.28
C ARG A 10 6.98 1.79 4.09
N ILE A 11 6.61 2.46 3.00
CA ILE A 11 6.20 1.83 1.74
C ILE A 11 7.16 2.30 0.63
N GLN A 12 7.71 1.36 -0.15
CA GLN A 12 8.49 1.64 -1.35
C GLN A 12 7.62 1.38 -2.59
N LEU A 13 7.55 2.36 -3.50
CA LEU A 13 6.77 2.26 -4.75
C LEU A 13 7.64 2.39 -6.01
N LEU A 14 8.75 3.12 -5.94
CA LEU A 14 9.65 3.34 -7.08
C LEU A 14 10.61 2.15 -7.24
N GLY A 15 10.06 1.03 -7.68
CA GLY A 15 10.70 -0.28 -7.72
C GLY A 15 9.72 -1.37 -7.29
N PRO A 16 10.18 -2.56 -6.91
CA PRO A 16 9.31 -3.58 -6.34
C PRO A 16 8.59 -3.03 -5.11
N VAL A 17 7.26 -3.25 -5.04
CA VAL A 17 6.46 -2.82 -3.89
C VAL A 17 6.92 -3.58 -2.65
N ARG A 18 7.36 -2.83 -1.62
CA ARG A 18 7.84 -3.37 -0.34
C ARG A 18 7.30 -2.55 0.81
N VAL A 19 7.13 -3.19 1.96
CA VAL A 19 6.66 -2.53 3.19
C VAL A 19 7.51 -2.95 4.36
N TRP A 20 7.82 -1.98 5.22
CA TRP A 20 8.44 -2.21 6.52
C TRP A 20 7.54 -1.71 7.64
N ARG A 21 7.47 -2.49 8.71
CA ARG A 21 6.85 -2.11 9.98
C ARG A 21 7.84 -2.43 11.08
N ASP A 22 8.15 -1.45 11.93
CA ASP A 22 9.15 -1.63 12.97
C ASP A 22 10.49 -2.15 12.44
N GLY A 23 10.91 -1.59 11.31
CA GLY A 23 12.17 -1.91 10.64
C GLY A 23 12.18 -3.27 9.94
N GLN A 24 11.16 -4.11 10.15
CA GLN A 24 11.04 -5.44 9.56
C GLN A 24 10.23 -5.42 8.27
N GLU A 25 10.75 -6.08 7.22
CA GLU A 25 10.02 -6.20 5.95
C GLU A 25 8.80 -7.14 6.11
N VAL A 26 7.65 -6.68 5.62
CA VAL A 26 6.38 -7.39 5.71
C VAL A 26 6.05 -8.04 4.36
N PRO A 27 5.79 -9.35 4.30
CA PRO A 27 5.39 -10.01 3.06
C PRO A 27 4.00 -9.53 2.62
N LEU A 28 3.90 -9.03 1.39
CA LEU A 28 2.71 -8.33 0.89
C LEU A 28 1.63 -9.22 0.25
N GLY A 29 1.77 -10.54 0.37
CA GLY A 29 0.79 -11.49 -0.18
C GLY A 29 0.76 -11.51 -1.72
N PRO A 30 -0.35 -11.98 -2.32
CA PRO A 30 -0.50 -12.18 -3.77
C PRO A 30 -0.40 -10.89 -4.60
N PRO A 31 -0.15 -10.97 -5.93
CA PRO A 31 0.01 -9.80 -6.80
C PRO A 31 -1.10 -8.76 -6.70
N LYS A 32 -2.37 -9.17 -6.62
CA LYS A 32 -3.51 -8.24 -6.51
C LYS A 32 -3.51 -7.46 -5.20
N GLN A 33 -3.17 -8.10 -4.08
CA GLN A 33 -3.06 -7.42 -2.78
C GLN A 33 -1.95 -6.38 -2.80
N ARG A 34 -0.80 -6.69 -3.43
CA ARG A 34 0.30 -5.72 -3.63
C ARG A 34 -0.12 -4.54 -4.49
N ALA A 35 -0.90 -4.80 -5.53
CA ALA A 35 -1.38 -3.76 -6.44
C ALA A 35 -2.39 -2.82 -5.76
N VAL A 36 -3.32 -3.35 -4.96
CA VAL A 36 -4.21 -2.53 -4.11
C VAL A 36 -3.38 -1.64 -3.18
N LEU A 37 -2.38 -2.20 -2.50
CA LEU A 37 -1.54 -1.43 -1.58
C LEU A 37 -0.77 -0.32 -2.31
N ALA A 38 -0.22 -0.61 -3.49
CA ALA A 38 0.48 0.38 -4.30
C ALA A 38 -0.45 1.51 -4.76
N LEU A 39 -1.68 1.19 -5.14
CA LEU A 39 -2.71 2.17 -5.50
C LEU A 39 -3.07 3.08 -4.31
N LEU A 40 -3.28 2.50 -3.13
CA LEU A 40 -3.61 3.28 -1.94
C LEU A 40 -2.41 4.17 -1.51
N ALA A 41 -1.20 3.63 -1.60
CA ALA A 41 0.00 4.36 -1.24
C ALA A 41 0.34 5.50 -2.22
N SER A 42 0.00 5.37 -3.51
CA SER A 42 0.18 6.45 -4.49
C SER A 42 -0.82 7.60 -4.30
N ARG A 43 -1.95 7.35 -3.62
CA ARG A 43 -2.98 8.32 -3.24
C ARG A 43 -3.05 8.53 -1.73
N ALA A 44 -1.89 8.52 -1.07
CA ALA A 44 -1.82 8.62 0.40
C ALA A 44 -2.50 9.91 0.89
N GLY A 45 -3.43 9.75 1.85
CA GLY A 45 -4.21 10.86 2.42
C GLY A 45 -5.55 11.13 1.71
N GLU A 46 -5.86 10.40 0.64
CA GLU A 46 -7.13 10.51 -0.08
C GLU A 46 -8.04 9.29 0.18
N VAL A 47 -9.35 9.50 0.08
CA VAL A 47 -10.32 8.41 0.09
C VAL A 47 -10.38 7.79 -1.30
N VAL A 48 -10.04 6.50 -1.40
CA VAL A 48 -10.13 5.73 -2.64
C VAL A 48 -11.36 4.83 -2.57
N GLY A 49 -12.36 5.13 -3.41
CA GLY A 49 -13.57 4.31 -3.54
C GLY A 49 -13.29 2.92 -4.10
N VAL A 50 -14.13 1.95 -3.75
CA VAL A 50 -13.96 0.54 -4.18
C VAL A 50 -14.01 0.41 -5.70
N ASP A 51 -14.92 1.13 -6.37
CA ASP A 51 -15.03 1.10 -7.84
C ASP A 51 -13.73 1.56 -8.50
N ASN A 52 -13.11 2.64 -8.00
CA ASN A 52 -11.80 3.10 -8.48
C ASN A 52 -10.68 2.06 -8.29
N ILE A 53 -10.76 1.22 -7.24
CA ILE A 53 -9.80 0.13 -7.02
C ILE A 53 -10.03 -0.98 -8.04
N VAL A 54 -11.30 -1.29 -8.34
CA VAL A 54 -11.66 -2.30 -9.33
C VAL A 54 -11.20 -1.85 -10.72
N ASP A 55 -11.57 -0.65 -11.15
CA ASP A 55 -11.19 -0.08 -12.44
C ASP A 55 -9.66 -0.10 -12.62
N ALA A 56 -8.91 0.44 -11.65
CA ALA A 56 -7.45 0.50 -11.71
C ALA A 56 -6.73 -0.87 -11.74
N LEU A 57 -7.39 -1.96 -11.34
CA LEU A 57 -6.78 -3.29 -11.23
C LEU A 57 -7.31 -4.30 -12.25
N TRP A 58 -8.45 -4.02 -12.89
CA TRP A 58 -9.11 -4.91 -13.84
C TRP A 58 -9.40 -4.26 -15.21
N ASP A 59 -9.07 -2.98 -15.43
CA ASP A 59 -9.14 -2.34 -16.76
C ASP A 59 -8.04 -2.88 -17.70
N GLY A 60 -8.26 -4.10 -18.18
CA GLY A 60 -7.44 -4.80 -19.16
C GLY A 60 -8.13 -5.98 -19.84
N ASP A 61 -9.44 -6.15 -19.66
CA ASP A 61 -10.30 -7.06 -20.46
C ASP A 61 -11.11 -6.27 -21.50
#